data_AF-A0AAU9AJH6-F1
#
_entry.id   AF-A0AAU9AJH6-F1
#
_cell.length_a   1.000
_cell.length_b   1.000
_cell.length_c   1.000
_cell.angle_alpha   90.00
_cell.angle_beta   90.00
_cell.angle_gamma   90.00
#
_symmetry.space_group_name_H-M   'P 1'
#
loop_
_entity.id
_entity.type
_entity.pdbx_description
1 polymer ?
#
loop_
_entity_poly.entity_id
_entity_poly.type
_entity_poly.pdbx_seq_one_letter_code
_entity_poly.pdbx_strand_id
1 'polypeptide(L)'
;MPYQFVNQVTPEQLQQLTDPIAASAVIEELAAVAEQTTPAKADQVEQWFKAVEAAGISAQRGGGANAVTVLPGGSASPDRIATTAVDGTVTVTGVSEASR
;
A
#
# COMPACT_ATOMS: atom_id res chain seq x y z
N MET A 1 -8.01 18.18 1.57
CA MET A 1 -7.70 17.37 2.77
C MET A 1 -6.72 16.30 2.32
N PRO A 2 -5.81 15.80 3.19
CA PRO A 2 -4.97 14.64 2.88
C PRO A 2 -5.80 13.41 2.51
N TYR A 3 -5.14 12.37 1.99
CA TYR A 3 -5.80 11.09 1.78
C TYR A 3 -6.37 10.57 3.10
N GLN A 4 -7.60 10.07 3.08
CA GLN A 4 -8.11 9.24 4.15
C GLN A 4 -7.47 7.85 4.04
N PHE A 5 -6.87 7.36 5.12
CA PHE A 5 -6.31 6.01 5.15
C PHE A 5 -7.27 5.02 5.81
N VAL A 6 -7.49 3.88 5.17
CA VAL A 6 -8.32 2.79 5.69
C VAL A 6 -7.53 1.49 5.60
N ASN A 7 -7.36 0.79 6.72
CA ASN A 7 -6.77 -0.54 6.74
C ASN A 7 -7.86 -1.60 6.92
N GLN A 8 -8.03 -2.50 5.96
CA GLN A 8 -8.95 -3.65 6.04
C GLN A 8 -8.24 -4.96 6.37
N VAL A 9 -6.91 -4.92 6.52
CA VAL A 9 -6.11 -6.10 6.83
C VAL A 9 -6.22 -6.41 8.32
N THR A 10 -6.56 -7.66 8.61
CA THR A 10 -6.64 -8.20 9.97
C THR A 10 -5.28 -8.73 10.45
N PRO A 11 -5.03 -8.79 11.77
CA PRO A 11 -3.83 -9.43 12.31
C PRO A 11 -3.63 -10.87 11.83
N GLU A 12 -4.72 -11.63 11.68
CA GLU A 12 -4.71 -13.02 11.19
C GLU A 12 -4.23 -13.11 9.74
N GLN A 13 -4.56 -12.12 8.89
CA GLN A 13 -4.06 -12.07 7.51
C GLN A 13 -2.58 -11.71 7.46
N LEU A 14 -2.10 -10.82 8.34
CA LEU A 14 -0.67 -10.48 8.41
C LEU A 14 0.18 -11.68 8.81
N GLN A 15 -0.31 -12.51 9.73
CA GLN A 15 0.40 -13.72 10.18
C GLN A 15 0.60 -14.79 9.09
N GLN A 16 -0.08 -14.66 7.95
CA GLN A 16 0.08 -15.56 6.79
C GLN A 16 1.26 -15.16 5.89
N LEU A 17 1.89 -14.00 6.13
CA LEU A 17 3.02 -13.50 5.36
C LEU A 17 4.35 -14.10 5.81
N THR A 18 5.36 -14.00 4.95
CA THR A 18 6.72 -14.43 5.29
C THR A 18 7.32 -13.54 6.39
N ASP A 19 7.12 -12.22 6.30
CA ASP A 19 7.51 -11.26 7.33
C ASP A 19 6.33 -10.37 7.76
N PRO A 20 5.51 -10.84 8.71
CA PRO A 20 4.37 -10.08 9.23
C PRO A 20 4.78 -8.75 9.89
N ILE A 21 5.98 -8.68 10.46
CA ILE A 21 6.46 -7.49 11.17
C ILE A 21 6.81 -6.39 10.15
N ALA A 22 7.56 -6.73 9.11
CA ALA A 22 7.87 -5.80 8.03
C ALA A 22 6.59 -5.32 7.33
N ALA A 23 5.64 -6.22 7.06
CA ALA A 23 4.37 -5.84 6.46
C ALA A 23 3.56 -4.89 7.35
N SER A 24 3.49 -5.14 8.66
CA SER A 24 2.81 -4.26 9.61
C SER A 24 3.46 -2.87 9.65
N ALA A 25 4.80 -2.81 9.73
CA ALA A 25 5.53 -1.55 9.75
C ALA A 25 5.27 -0.72 8.48
N VAL A 26 5.27 -1.36 7.31
CA VAL A 26 4.98 -0.68 6.04
C VAL A 26 3.53 -0.20 5.97
N ILE A 27 2.55 -0.92 6.52
CA ILE A 27 1.16 -0.43 6.59
C ILE A 27 1.07 0.84 7.46
N GLU A 28 1.80 0.92 8.56
CA GLU A 28 1.88 2.13 9.40
C GLU A 28 2.55 3.29 8.66
N GLU A 29 3.64 3.02 7.92
CA GLU A 29 4.28 4.03 7.08
C GLU A 29 3.35 4.53 5.97
N LEU A 30 2.58 3.64 5.34
CA LEU A 30 1.60 4.03 4.33
C LEU A 30 0.52 4.97 4.90
N ALA A 31 0.10 4.76 6.16
CA ALA A 31 -0.81 5.69 6.83
C ALA A 31 -0.19 7.09 6.95
N ALA A 32 1.09 7.17 7.37
CA ALA A 32 1.82 8.43 7.46
C ALA A 32 1.98 9.12 6.10
N VAL A 33 2.23 8.35 5.03
CA VAL A 33 2.30 8.89 3.65
C VAL A 33 0.95 9.46 3.22
N ALA A 34 -0.15 8.78 3.54
CA ALA A 34 -1.50 9.25 3.21
C ALA A 34 -1.83 10.58 3.92
N GLU A 35 -1.48 10.70 5.21
CA GLU A 35 -1.67 11.94 5.99
C GLU A 35 -0.86 13.14 5.46
N GLN A 36 0.26 12.87 4.79
CA GLN A 36 1.14 13.90 4.21
C GLN A 36 0.78 14.23 2.76
N THR A 37 -0.07 13.43 2.12
CA THR A 37 -0.34 13.55 0.68
C THR A 37 -1.76 14.06 0.44
N THR A 38 -1.89 15.24 -0.18
CA THR A 38 -3.19 15.78 -0.58
C THR A 38 -3.56 15.33 -2.00
N PRO A 39 -4.65 14.56 -2.21
CA PRO A 39 -5.16 14.21 -3.55
C PRO A 39 -5.41 15.49 -4.38
N ALA A 40 -4.65 15.65 -5.46
CA ALA A 40 -4.72 16.84 -6.32
C ALA A 40 -4.75 16.48 -7.81
N LYS A 41 -4.32 15.27 -8.18
CA LYS A 41 -4.33 14.78 -9.56
C LYS A 41 -5.64 14.05 -9.87
N ALA A 42 -6.07 14.16 -11.13
CA ALA A 42 -7.16 13.34 -11.66
C ALA A 42 -6.82 11.84 -11.60
N ASP A 43 -5.56 11.47 -11.86
CA ASP A 43 -5.04 10.13 -11.63
C ASP A 43 -4.47 10.01 -10.21
N GLN A 44 -5.36 9.68 -9.28
CA GLN A 44 -5.00 9.49 -7.87
C GLN A 44 -4.13 8.26 -7.63
N VAL A 45 -4.24 7.26 -8.49
CA VAL A 45 -3.49 6.00 -8.40
C VAL A 45 -2.02 6.25 -8.70
N GLU A 46 -1.75 7.01 -9.76
CA GLU A 46 -0.41 7.46 -10.11
C GLU A 46 0.16 8.42 -9.05
N GLN A 47 -0.67 9.31 -8.50
CA GLN A 47 -0.24 10.17 -7.40
C GLN A 47 0.14 9.35 -6.16
N TRP A 48 -0.69 8.38 -5.79
CA TRP A 48 -0.46 7.52 -4.65
C TRP A 48 0.80 6.68 -4.83
N PHE A 49 0.94 6.02 -5.98
CA PHE A 49 2.13 5.26 -6.34
C PHE A 49 3.42 6.09 -6.17
N LYS A 50 3.45 7.31 -6.71
CA LYS A 50 4.60 8.21 -6.57
C LYS A 50 4.85 8.68 -5.15
N ALA A 51 3.81 8.87 -4.34
CA ALA A 51 3.95 9.24 -2.94
C ALA A 51 4.60 8.11 -2.14
N VAL A 52 4.20 6.86 -2.40
CA VAL A 52 4.79 5.66 -1.80
C VAL A 52 6.26 5.49 -2.18
N GLU A 53 6.59 5.63 -3.47
CA GLU A 53 7.99 5.56 -3.92
C GLU A 53 8.85 6.70 -3.35
N ALA A 54 8.29 7.91 -3.23
CA ALA A 54 8.98 9.05 -2.64
C ALA A 54 9.28 8.85 -1.14
N ALA A 55 8.51 8.01 -0.46
CA ALA A 55 8.77 7.59 0.92
C ALA A 55 9.83 6.46 1.02
N GLY A 56 10.35 5.98 -0.10
CA GLY A 56 11.34 4.89 -0.15
C GLY A 56 10.73 3.49 -0.08
N ILE A 57 9.40 3.38 -0.10
CA ILE A 57 8.69 2.11 -0.07
C ILE A 57 8.59 1.56 -1.49
N SER A 58 9.03 0.32 -1.69
CA SER A 58 8.92 -0.34 -3.00
C SER A 58 7.46 -0.63 -3.34
N ALA A 59 7.03 -0.20 -4.52
CA ALA A 59 5.68 -0.42 -5.02
C ALA A 59 5.68 -0.72 -6.52
N GLN A 60 4.55 -1.19 -7.03
CA GLN A 60 4.28 -1.33 -8.45
C GLN A 60 2.80 -1.07 -8.74
N ARG A 61 2.46 -0.76 -10.00
CA ARG A 61 1.06 -0.71 -10.43
C ARG A 61 0.42 -2.08 -10.23
N GLY A 62 -0.71 -2.12 -9.54
CA GLY A 62 -1.48 -3.35 -9.35
C GLY A 62 -2.27 -3.73 -10.60
N GLY A 63 -2.87 -4.92 -10.59
CA GLY A 63 -3.65 -5.43 -11.73
C GLY A 63 -4.99 -4.73 -11.99
N GLY A 64 -5.47 -3.91 -11.06
CA GLY A 64 -6.73 -3.16 -11.17
C GLY A 64 -6.53 -1.68 -11.51
N ALA A 65 -7.56 -1.02 -12.06
CA ALA A 65 -7.52 0.39 -12.47
C ALA A 65 -7.08 1.33 -11.35
N ASN A 66 -7.46 1.00 -10.10
CA ASN A 66 -7.16 1.81 -8.92
C ASN A 66 -6.11 1.21 -7.99
N ALA A 67 -5.41 0.17 -8.43
CA ALA A 67 -4.59 -0.65 -7.55
C ALA A 67 -3.10 -0.26 -7.57
N VAL A 68 -2.49 -0.24 -6.40
CA VAL A 68 -1.04 -0.19 -6.19
C VAL A 68 -0.67 -1.34 -5.28
N THR A 69 0.32 -2.13 -5.71
CA THR A 69 0.85 -3.25 -4.93
C THR A 69 2.16 -2.81 -4.28
N VAL A 70 2.21 -2.87 -2.96
CA VAL A 70 3.37 -2.52 -2.14
C VAL A 70 4.14 -3.78 -1.76
N LEU A 71 5.47 -3.69 -1.78
CA LEU A 71 6.39 -4.79 -1.52
C LEU A 71 7.16 -4.48 -0.23
N PRO A 72 6.68 -4.94 0.94
CA PRO A 72 7.18 -4.47 2.23
C PRO A 72 8.64 -4.83 2.51
N GLY A 73 9.15 -5.93 1.95
CA GLY A 73 10.57 -6.29 2.01
C GLY A 73 11.38 -5.88 0.76
N GLY A 74 10.86 -4.96 -0.06
CA GLY A 74 11.47 -4.56 -1.34
C GLY A 74 11.16 -5.50 -2.51
N SER A 75 11.75 -5.23 -3.68
CA SER A 75 11.44 -5.92 -4.94
C SER A 75 11.61 -7.44 -4.94
N ALA A 76 12.48 -7.97 -4.07
CA ALA A 76 12.71 -9.41 -3.91
C ALA A 76 11.80 -10.07 -2.86
N SER A 77 11.05 -9.28 -2.08
CA SER A 77 10.11 -9.81 -1.10
C SER A 77 9.08 -10.69 -1.79
N PRO A 78 8.66 -11.81 -1.18
CA PRO A 78 7.47 -12.53 -1.62
C PRO A 78 6.19 -11.82 -1.16
N ASP A 79 6.21 -11.07 -0.07
CA ASP A 79 4.99 -10.47 0.49
C ASP A 79 4.47 -9.30 -0.33
N ARG A 80 3.15 -9.15 -0.40
CA ARG A 80 2.44 -8.13 -1.18
C ARG A 80 1.36 -7.50 -0.32
N ILE A 81 1.33 -6.18 -0.27
CA ILE A 81 0.25 -5.40 0.32
C ILE A 81 -0.53 -4.76 -0.82
N ALA A 82 -1.81 -5.10 -0.96
CA ALA A 82 -2.68 -4.52 -1.96
C ALA A 82 -3.31 -3.22 -1.42
N THR A 83 -3.17 -2.14 -2.18
CA THR A 83 -3.79 -0.85 -1.86
C THR A 83 -4.59 -0.33 -3.04
N THR A 84 -5.63 0.46 -2.77
CA THR A 84 -6.36 1.22 -3.78
C THR A 84 -6.42 2.70 -3.43
N ALA A 85 -6.36 3.58 -4.42
CA ALA A 85 -6.53 5.03 -4.24
C ALA A 85 -7.69 5.54 -5.08
N VAL A 86 -8.79 5.97 -4.44
CA VAL A 86 -10.03 6.42 -5.09
C VAL A 86 -10.68 7.51 -4.25
N ASP A 87 -11.15 8.58 -4.91
CA ASP A 87 -11.94 9.66 -4.30
C ASP A 87 -11.33 10.25 -3.01
N GLY A 88 -10.01 10.37 -2.97
CA GLY A 88 -9.28 10.89 -1.82
C GLY A 88 -9.17 9.91 -0.66
N THR A 89 -9.44 8.63 -0.88
CA THR A 89 -9.26 7.55 0.09
C THR A 89 -8.25 6.54 -0.43
N VAL A 90 -7.28 6.18 0.42
CA VAL A 90 -6.39 5.04 0.24
C VAL A 90 -6.88 3.91 1.14
N THR A 91 -7.11 2.74 0.56
CA THR A 91 -7.53 1.54 1.30
C THR A 91 -6.52 0.43 1.12
N VAL A 92 -6.03 -0.15 2.21
CA VAL A 92 -5.33 -1.44 2.18
C VAL A 92 -6.38 -2.53 2.12
N THR A 93 -6.49 -3.19 0.97
CA THR A 93 -7.57 -4.14 0.67
C THR A 93 -7.21 -5.58 1.02
N GLY A 94 -5.93 -5.87 1.25
CA GLY A 94 -5.48 -7.22 1.57
C GLY A 94 -3.98 -7.36 1.55
N VAL A 95 -3.52 -8.51 2.04
CA VAL A 95 -2.13 -8.95 1.94
C VAL A 95 -2.07 -10.35 1.36
N SER A 96 -0.95 -10.68 0.73
CA SER A 96 -0.72 -12.01 0.17
C SER A 96 0.78 -12.28 0.06
N GLU A 97 1.17 -13.54 0.14
CA GLU A 97 2.47 -13.97 -0.35
C GLU A 97 2.36 -14.18 -1.86
N ALA A 98 3.23 -13.56 -2.66
CA ALA A 98 3.42 -13.89 -4.06
C ALA A 98 3.93 -15.33 -4.12
N SER A 99 2.98 -16.25 -4.18
CA SER A 99 3.23 -17.68 -4.04
C SER A 99 4.19 -18.16 -5.13
N ARG A 100 5.09 -19.06 -4.74
CA ARG A 100 5.82 -19.98 -5.64
C ARG A 100 4.91 -20.64 -6.66
#